data_AF-A0A183EH24-F1
#
_entry.id   AF-A0A183EH24-F1
#
_cell.length_a   1.000
_cell.length_b   1.000
_cell.length_c   1.000
_cell.angle_alpha   90.00
_cell.angle_beta   90.00
_cell.angle_gamma   90.00
#
_symmetry.space_group_name_H-M   'P 1'
#
loop_
_entity.id
_entity.type
_entity.pdbx_description
1 polymer ?
#
loop_
_entity_poly.entity_id
_entity_poly.type
_entity_poly.pdbx_seq_one_letter_code
_entity_poly.pdbx_strand_id
1 'polypeptide(L)'
;MQLGGSDRAQRERVFHHNNDELITVDDMWEAWFASEERSWTTADLVKWLENSVRLPQYASIFIGMEIDGRSLPRMAVANSTYLASDLGIKNPVHKQKLRLKALDVVLFGFTDIALSVLLVVLVTVLFILKRQRTRSHRQMEQLASKLSQLKSMQSHFEDVQQRYFLITSLAYLNFVTSDKEE
;
A
#
# COMPACT_ATOMS: atom_id res chain seq x y z
N MET A 1 -0.01 -20.74 1.54
CA MET A 1 -0.21 -19.50 0.77
C MET A 1 -1.58 -19.54 0.11
N GLN A 2 -2.58 -18.89 0.71
CA GLN A 2 -3.93 -18.72 0.16
C GLN A 2 -4.02 -17.35 -0.53
N LEU A 3 -3.55 -17.25 -1.78
CA LEU A 3 -3.55 -15.98 -2.52
C LEU A 3 -4.88 -15.65 -3.21
N GLY A 4 -5.84 -16.59 -3.27
CA GLY A 4 -7.15 -16.38 -3.91
C GLY A 4 -8.27 -15.85 -3.00
N GLY A 5 -8.09 -15.89 -1.68
CA GLY A 5 -9.15 -15.51 -0.72
C GLY A 5 -9.35 -14.00 -0.58
N SER A 6 -8.24 -13.24 -0.63
CA SER A 6 -8.27 -11.77 -0.46
C SER A 6 -8.95 -11.07 -1.64
N ASP A 7 -8.64 -11.49 -2.86
CA ASP A 7 -9.27 -10.96 -4.08
C ASP A 7 -10.77 -11.23 -4.10
N ARG A 8 -11.19 -12.43 -3.68
CA ARG A 8 -12.61 -12.80 -3.62
C ARG A 8 -13.38 -11.91 -2.64
N ALA A 9 -12.86 -11.72 -1.43
CA ALA A 9 -13.50 -10.88 -0.41
C ALA A 9 -13.54 -9.40 -0.82
N GLN A 10 -12.51 -8.90 -1.51
CA GLN A 10 -12.51 -7.53 -2.02
C GLN A 10 -13.55 -7.33 -3.13
N ARG A 11 -13.65 -8.31 -4.05
CA ARG A 11 -14.65 -8.34 -5.13
C ARG A 11 -16.09 -8.39 -4.60
N GLU A 12 -16.32 -9.19 -3.57
CA GLU A 12 -17.63 -9.33 -2.92
C GLU A 12 -18.10 -7.98 -2.31
N ARG A 13 -17.21 -7.25 -1.64
CA ARG A 13 -17.53 -5.92 -1.06
C ARG A 13 -17.91 -4.86 -2.10
N VAL A 14 -17.45 -4.96 -3.34
CA VAL A 14 -17.79 -3.99 -4.40
C VAL A 14 -19.27 -4.07 -4.77
N PHE A 15 -19.92 -5.21 -4.57
CA PHE A 15 -21.33 -5.37 -4.89
C PHE A 15 -22.26 -5.12 -3.71
N HIS A 16 -21.84 -5.43 -2.50
CA HIS A 16 -22.66 -5.30 -1.29
C HIS A 16 -22.49 -3.92 -0.65
N HIS A 17 -23.18 -2.91 -1.18
CA HIS A 17 -23.11 -1.52 -0.69
C HIS A 17 -23.88 -1.28 0.63
N ASN A 18 -24.88 -2.11 0.95
CA ASN A 18 -25.80 -1.90 2.09
C ASN A 18 -25.98 -3.13 3.02
N ASN A 19 -25.02 -4.06 3.07
CA ASN A 19 -25.15 -5.36 3.77
C ASN A 19 -26.25 -6.29 3.20
N ASP A 20 -26.80 -6.00 2.02
CA ASP A 20 -27.75 -6.88 1.36
C ASP A 20 -27.03 -8.12 0.82
N GLU A 21 -27.50 -9.32 1.17
CA GLU A 21 -26.87 -10.60 0.79
C GLU A 21 -27.08 -10.94 -0.71
N LEU A 22 -27.95 -10.20 -1.40
CA LEU A 22 -28.37 -10.47 -2.78
C LEU A 22 -27.99 -9.29 -3.69
N ILE A 23 -27.51 -9.61 -4.89
CA ILE A 23 -27.22 -8.64 -5.96
C ILE A 23 -28.29 -8.83 -7.03
N THR A 24 -29.07 -7.79 -7.33
CA THR A 24 -30.06 -7.86 -8.40
C THR A 24 -29.43 -7.55 -9.77
N VAL A 25 -30.10 -7.95 -10.85
CA VAL A 25 -29.65 -7.63 -12.21
C VAL A 25 -29.69 -6.12 -12.47
N ASP A 26 -30.65 -5.42 -11.86
CA ASP A 26 -30.76 -3.97 -11.95
C ASP A 26 -29.59 -3.28 -11.24
N ASP A 27 -29.14 -3.77 -10.09
CA ASP A 27 -27.95 -3.24 -9.41
C ASP A 27 -26.68 -3.37 -10.27
N MET A 28 -26.52 -4.52 -10.94
CA MET A 28 -25.40 -4.73 -11.87
C MET A 28 -25.49 -3.81 -13.08
N TRP A 29 -26.72 -3.53 -13.56
CA TRP A 29 -26.95 -2.64 -14.69
C TRP A 29 -26.66 -1.19 -14.31
N GLU A 30 -27.13 -0.73 -13.15
CA GLU A 30 -26.81 0.61 -12.62
C GLU A 30 -25.31 0.80 -12.40
N ALA A 31 -24.64 -0.19 -11.80
CA ALA A 31 -23.19 -0.18 -11.61
C ALA A 31 -22.44 -0.07 -12.96
N TRP A 32 -22.87 -0.83 -13.97
CA TRP A 32 -22.31 -0.76 -15.32
C TRP A 32 -22.59 0.58 -16.03
N PHE A 33 -23.76 1.19 -15.79
CA PHE A 33 -24.10 2.50 -16.37
C PHE A 33 -23.29 3.63 -15.74
N ALA A 34 -22.95 3.51 -14.46
CA ALA A 34 -22.11 4.46 -13.74
C ALA A 34 -20.61 4.30 -14.02
N SER A 35 -20.21 3.18 -14.65
CA SER A 35 -18.81 2.82 -14.87
C SER A 35 -18.15 3.65 -15.99
N GLU A 36 -16.90 4.07 -15.80
CA GLU A 36 -16.12 4.81 -16.81
C GLU A 36 -15.78 3.92 -18.01
N GLU A 37 -15.67 2.61 -17.80
CA GLU A 37 -15.31 1.61 -18.80
C GLU A 37 -16.36 1.48 -19.91
N ARG A 38 -17.60 1.85 -19.61
CA ARG A 38 -18.66 1.97 -20.62
C ARG A 38 -18.32 3.02 -21.68
N SER A 39 -17.63 4.08 -21.29
CA SER A 39 -17.25 5.22 -22.16
C SER A 39 -15.93 5.01 -22.91
N TRP A 40 -15.29 3.84 -22.74
CA TRP A 40 -14.05 3.52 -23.44
C TRP A 40 -14.22 3.56 -24.94
N THR A 41 -13.28 4.26 -25.57
CA THR A 41 -13.14 4.30 -27.02
C THR A 41 -12.54 2.99 -27.54
N THR A 42 -12.66 2.76 -28.84
CA THR A 42 -11.99 1.62 -29.50
C THR A 42 -10.50 1.54 -29.17
N ALA A 43 -9.80 2.69 -29.06
CA ALA A 43 -8.37 2.72 -28.73
C ALA A 43 -8.09 2.24 -27.29
N ASP A 44 -8.94 2.60 -26.33
CA ASP A 44 -8.79 2.18 -24.93
C ASP A 44 -9.10 0.68 -24.78
N LEU A 45 -10.10 0.20 -25.51
CA LEU A 45 -10.44 -1.22 -25.55
C LEU A 45 -9.30 -2.06 -26.13
N VAL A 46 -8.62 -1.57 -27.18
CA VAL A 46 -7.43 -2.21 -27.75
C VAL A 46 -6.28 -2.24 -26.74
N LYS A 47 -5.99 -1.13 -26.05
CA LYS A 47 -4.97 -1.11 -24.99
C LYS A 47 -5.30 -2.12 -23.89
N TRP A 48 -6.56 -2.24 -23.50
CA TRP A 48 -7.00 -3.24 -22.53
C TRP A 48 -6.79 -4.67 -23.06
N LEU A 49 -7.14 -4.94 -24.31
CA LEU A 49 -6.95 -6.23 -24.98
C LEU A 49 -5.47 -6.64 -25.02
N GLU A 50 -4.57 -5.70 -25.30
CA GLU A 50 -3.13 -5.92 -25.38
C GLU A 50 -2.48 -6.11 -24.00
N ASN A 51 -2.77 -5.22 -23.06
CA ASN A 51 -2.08 -5.18 -21.77
C ASN A 51 -2.70 -6.11 -20.73
N SER A 52 -4.03 -6.12 -20.63
CA SER A 52 -4.76 -6.87 -19.60
C SER A 52 -5.15 -8.26 -20.06
N VAL A 53 -5.69 -8.38 -21.27
CA VAL A 53 -6.10 -9.68 -21.84
C VAL A 53 -4.91 -10.41 -22.47
N ARG A 54 -3.86 -9.67 -22.89
CA ARG A 54 -2.66 -10.21 -23.56
C ARG A 54 -3.01 -10.97 -24.83
N LEU A 55 -3.84 -10.36 -25.68
CA LEU A 55 -4.25 -10.90 -26.98
C LEU A 55 -4.12 -9.82 -28.09
N PRO A 56 -2.90 -9.32 -28.37
CA PRO A 56 -2.68 -8.26 -29.36
C PRO A 56 -3.09 -8.67 -30.79
N GLN A 57 -3.06 -9.97 -31.08
CA GLN A 57 -3.45 -10.54 -32.38
C GLN A 57 -4.88 -10.22 -32.83
N TYR A 58 -5.77 -9.80 -31.93
CA TYR A 58 -7.14 -9.41 -32.26
C TYR A 58 -7.35 -7.90 -32.27
N ALA A 59 -6.31 -7.09 -32.02
CA ALA A 59 -6.41 -5.62 -31.99
C ALA A 59 -6.92 -5.04 -33.32
N SER A 60 -6.42 -5.54 -34.45
CA SER A 60 -6.85 -5.10 -35.79
C SER A 60 -8.34 -5.33 -36.05
N ILE A 61 -8.90 -6.41 -35.49
CA ILE A 61 -10.32 -6.74 -35.59
C ILE A 61 -11.16 -5.75 -34.77
N PHE A 62 -10.70 -5.39 -33.57
CA PHE A 62 -11.37 -4.43 -32.71
C PHE A 62 -11.37 -3.02 -33.31
N ILE A 63 -10.25 -2.62 -33.93
CA ILE A 63 -10.13 -1.34 -34.65
C ILE A 63 -11.02 -1.32 -35.89
N GLY A 64 -10.95 -2.37 -36.73
CA GLY A 64 -11.68 -2.42 -37.99
C GLY A 64 -13.21 -2.50 -37.84
N MET A 65 -13.69 -2.98 -36.70
CA MET A 65 -15.12 -3.02 -36.38
C MET A 65 -15.58 -1.92 -35.42
N GLU A 66 -14.70 -0.98 -35.08
CA GLU A 66 -14.98 0.17 -34.18
C GLU A 66 -15.66 -0.29 -32.88
N ILE A 67 -15.05 -1.29 -32.24
CA ILE A 67 -15.62 -1.89 -31.04
C ILE A 67 -15.35 -0.99 -29.83
N ASP A 68 -16.43 -0.47 -29.24
CA ASP A 68 -16.38 0.38 -28.04
C ASP A 68 -16.68 -0.38 -26.74
N GLY A 69 -16.39 0.28 -25.61
CA GLY A 69 -16.60 -0.25 -24.25
C GLY A 69 -18.03 -0.72 -23.95
N ARG A 70 -19.04 -0.17 -24.64
CA ARG A 70 -20.45 -0.60 -24.52
C ARG A 70 -20.69 -2.07 -24.88
N SER A 71 -19.79 -2.67 -25.65
CA SER A 71 -19.88 -4.08 -26.06
C SER A 71 -19.30 -5.06 -25.04
N LEU A 72 -18.59 -4.59 -24.00
CA LEU A 72 -17.96 -5.43 -22.97
C LEU A 72 -18.94 -6.39 -22.26
N PRO A 73 -20.15 -5.98 -21.84
CA PRO A 73 -21.11 -6.90 -21.24
C PRO A 73 -21.49 -8.03 -22.20
N ARG A 74 -21.60 -7.73 -23.50
CA ARG A 74 -21.92 -8.72 -24.54
C ARG A 74 -20.77 -9.73 -24.73
N MET A 75 -19.53 -9.31 -24.51
CA MET A 75 -18.35 -10.19 -24.52
C MET A 75 -18.25 -11.07 -23.26
N ALA A 76 -18.80 -10.61 -22.13
CA ALA A 76 -18.78 -11.34 -20.86
C ALA A 76 -19.77 -12.52 -20.81
N VAL A 77 -20.75 -12.57 -21.72
CA VAL A 77 -21.77 -13.64 -21.75
C VAL A 77 -21.17 -15.00 -22.14
N ALA A 78 -21.48 -16.04 -21.36
CA ALA A 78 -20.95 -17.39 -21.55
C ALA A 78 -21.31 -18.05 -22.89
N ASN A 79 -22.54 -17.83 -23.37
CA ASN A 79 -23.07 -18.39 -24.61
C ASN A 79 -23.09 -17.38 -25.75
N SER A 80 -22.16 -16.40 -25.75
CA SER A 80 -22.15 -15.39 -26.81
C SER A 80 -21.59 -15.98 -28.11
N THR A 81 -22.43 -16.01 -29.14
CA THR A 81 -21.97 -16.20 -30.53
C THR A 81 -21.16 -15.00 -31.00
N TYR A 82 -21.31 -13.85 -30.35
CA TYR A 82 -20.62 -12.59 -30.66
C TYR A 82 -19.10 -12.76 -30.82
N LEU A 83 -18.42 -13.42 -29.87
CA LEU A 83 -16.96 -13.61 -29.96
C LEU A 83 -16.54 -14.53 -31.12
N ALA A 84 -17.39 -15.49 -31.50
CA ALA A 84 -17.06 -16.52 -32.48
C ALA A 84 -17.50 -16.15 -33.90
N SER A 85 -18.72 -15.62 -34.04
CA SER A 85 -19.37 -15.26 -35.29
C SER A 85 -19.00 -13.85 -35.75
N ASP A 86 -19.04 -12.86 -34.84
CA ASP A 86 -18.85 -11.45 -35.21
C ASP A 86 -17.37 -11.07 -35.12
N LEU A 87 -16.67 -11.47 -34.05
CA LEU A 87 -15.23 -11.23 -33.91
C LEU A 87 -14.32 -12.28 -34.54
N GLY A 88 -14.87 -13.42 -35.00
CA GLY A 88 -14.09 -14.47 -35.66
C GLY A 88 -13.08 -15.21 -34.76
N ILE A 89 -13.21 -15.11 -33.43
CA ILE A 89 -12.30 -15.79 -32.49
C ILE A 89 -12.70 -17.26 -32.38
N LYS A 90 -12.03 -18.12 -33.14
CA LYS A 90 -12.33 -19.57 -33.18
C LYS A 90 -11.78 -20.32 -31.97
N ASN A 91 -10.64 -19.90 -31.43
CA ASN A 91 -9.95 -20.60 -30.34
C ASN A 91 -10.76 -20.51 -29.02
N PRO A 92 -11.19 -21.66 -28.42
CA PRO A 92 -11.97 -21.68 -27.19
C PRO A 92 -11.23 -21.09 -25.98
N VAL A 93 -9.90 -21.23 -25.91
CA VAL A 93 -9.10 -20.70 -24.80
C VAL A 93 -9.11 -19.18 -24.82
N HIS A 94 -8.96 -18.57 -26.00
CA HIS A 94 -8.96 -17.12 -26.16
C HIS A 94 -10.34 -16.54 -25.87
N LYS A 95 -11.41 -17.23 -26.31
CA LYS A 95 -12.79 -16.88 -25.97
C LYS A 95 -13.02 -16.87 -24.47
N GLN A 96 -12.64 -17.96 -23.79
CA GLN A 96 -12.81 -18.07 -22.35
C GLN A 96 -12.02 -16.99 -21.60
N LYS A 97 -10.78 -16.73 -22.01
CA LYS A 97 -9.91 -15.72 -21.40
C LYS A 97 -10.48 -14.31 -21.56
N LEU A 98 -10.89 -13.95 -22.79
CA LEU A 98 -11.50 -12.66 -23.08
C LEU A 98 -12.81 -12.48 -22.32
N ARG A 99 -13.65 -13.53 -22.27
CA ARG A 99 -14.88 -13.54 -21.48
C ARG A 99 -14.64 -13.26 -20.01
N LEU A 100 -13.73 -13.99 -19.37
CA LEU A 100 -13.41 -13.82 -17.96
C LEU A 100 -12.87 -12.42 -17.67
N LYS A 101 -12.03 -11.87 -18.56
CA LYS A 101 -11.52 -10.51 -18.41
C LYS A 101 -12.58 -9.44 -18.64
N ALA A 102 -13.46 -9.61 -19.63
CA ALA A 102 -14.58 -8.70 -19.86
C ALA A 102 -15.55 -8.72 -18.67
N LEU A 103 -15.80 -9.91 -18.11
CA LEU A 103 -16.58 -10.08 -16.89
C LEU A 103 -15.92 -9.37 -15.71
N ASP A 104 -14.62 -9.55 -15.50
CA ASP A 104 -13.90 -8.84 -14.43
C ASP A 104 -14.05 -7.31 -14.57
N VAL A 105 -13.96 -6.77 -15.79
CA VAL A 105 -14.12 -5.32 -16.04
C VAL A 105 -15.56 -4.85 -15.81
N VAL A 106 -16.56 -5.58 -16.29
CA VAL A 106 -17.98 -5.20 -16.14
C VAL A 106 -18.41 -5.28 -14.68
N LEU A 107 -17.86 -6.25 -13.92
CA LEU A 107 -18.22 -6.48 -12.54
C LEU A 107 -17.46 -5.59 -11.55
N PHE A 108 -16.16 -5.38 -11.78
CA PHE A 108 -15.28 -4.73 -10.80
C PHE A 108 -14.68 -3.42 -11.30
N GLY A 109 -14.95 -3.03 -12.54
CA GLY A 109 -14.27 -1.92 -13.20
C GLY A 109 -12.80 -2.21 -13.48
N PHE A 110 -12.14 -1.25 -14.12
CA PHE A 110 -10.71 -1.27 -14.34
C PHE A 110 -10.02 -0.63 -13.14
N THR A 111 -9.51 -1.47 -12.24
CA THR A 111 -8.97 -1.05 -10.94
C THR A 111 -7.57 -0.41 -11.03
N ASP A 112 -7.37 0.56 -11.91
CA ASP A 112 -6.21 1.48 -11.81
C ASP A 112 -6.39 2.44 -10.62
N ILE A 113 -7.63 2.63 -10.15
CA ILE A 113 -7.97 3.45 -8.98
C ILE A 113 -7.47 2.79 -7.68
N ALA A 114 -7.56 1.47 -7.55
CA ALA A 114 -7.07 0.78 -6.35
C ALA A 114 -5.53 0.84 -6.24
N LEU A 115 -4.83 0.71 -7.37
CA LEU A 115 -3.37 0.84 -7.43
C LEU A 115 -2.92 2.29 -7.19
N SER A 116 -3.64 3.28 -7.72
CA SER A 116 -3.33 4.69 -7.49
C SER A 116 -3.56 5.09 -6.03
N VAL A 117 -4.65 4.63 -5.39
CA VAL A 117 -4.90 4.83 -3.95
C VAL A 117 -3.80 4.17 -3.12
N LEU A 118 -3.36 2.96 -3.47
CA LEU A 118 -2.25 2.28 -2.79
C LEU A 118 -0.94 3.08 -2.88
N LEU A 119 -0.64 3.65 -4.06
CA LEU A 119 0.54 4.51 -4.24
C LEU A 119 0.45 5.79 -3.41
N VAL A 120 -0.72 6.43 -3.34
CA VAL A 120 -0.93 7.63 -2.51
C VAL A 120 -0.73 7.31 -1.02
N VAL A 121 -1.23 6.16 -0.55
CA VAL A 121 -0.99 5.68 0.82
C VAL A 121 0.49 5.42 1.07
N LEU A 122 1.21 4.80 0.12
CA LEU A 122 2.65 4.56 0.25
C LEU A 122 3.44 5.88 0.37
N VAL A 123 3.13 6.87 -0.48
CA VAL A 123 3.80 8.18 -0.48
C VAL A 123 3.53 8.93 0.84
N THR A 124 2.30 8.91 1.34
CA THR A 124 1.95 9.57 2.61
C THR A 124 2.66 8.92 3.81
N VAL A 125 2.77 7.58 3.85
CA VAL A 125 3.53 6.86 4.90
C VAL A 125 5.02 7.21 4.84
N LEU A 126 5.62 7.20 3.65
CA LEU A 126 7.03 7.58 3.46
C LEU A 126 7.30 9.03 3.88
N PHE A 127 6.36 9.94 3.60
CA PHE A 127 6.45 11.34 4.02
C PHE A 127 6.41 11.48 5.55
N ILE A 128 5.51 10.76 6.23
CA ILE A 128 5.42 10.75 7.69
C ILE A 128 6.69 10.18 8.33
N LEU A 129 7.21 9.05 7.82
CA LEU A 129 8.45 8.45 8.31
C LEU A 129 9.65 9.38 8.12
N LYS A 130 9.76 10.05 6.97
CA LYS A 130 10.81 11.05 6.72
C LYS A 130 10.72 12.19 7.73
N ARG A 131 9.51 12.71 7.97
CA ARG A 131 9.24 13.78 8.95
C ARG A 131 9.58 13.33 10.38
N GLN A 132 9.26 12.09 10.73
CA GLN A 132 9.53 11.50 12.04
C GLN A 132 11.04 11.27 12.24
N ARG A 133 11.75 10.82 11.21
CA ARG A 133 13.21 10.66 11.23
C ARG A 133 13.91 11.99 11.48
N THR A 134 13.46 13.07 10.84
CA THR A 134 13.97 14.43 11.10
C THR A 134 13.67 14.92 12.51
N ARG A 135 12.50 14.58 13.08
CA ARG A 135 12.17 14.90 14.48
C ARG A 135 13.06 14.13 15.47
N SER A 136 13.38 12.86 15.19
CA SER A 136 14.21 12.00 16.04
C SER A 136 15.64 12.54 16.23
N HIS A 137 16.26 13.09 15.18
CA HIS A 137 17.61 13.68 15.30
C HIS A 137 17.69 14.77 16.38
N ARG A 138 16.66 15.61 16.51
CA ARG A 138 16.60 16.66 17.53
C ARG A 138 16.46 16.11 18.95
N GLN A 139 15.77 14.97 19.10
CA GLN A 139 15.61 14.30 20.39
C GLN A 139 16.91 13.62 20.83
N MET A 140 17.68 13.08 19.89
CA MET A 140 18.98 12.47 20.18
C MET A 140 20.00 13.50 20.67
N GLU A 141 19.99 14.71 20.12
CA GLU A 141 20.85 15.81 20.60
C GLU A 141 20.49 16.24 22.04
N GLN A 142 19.19 16.29 22.35
CA GLN A 142 18.71 16.57 23.71
C GLN A 142 19.03 15.44 24.70
N LEU A 143 19.04 14.19 24.25
CA LEU A 143 19.43 13.05 25.08
C LEU A 143 20.95 13.00 25.29
N ALA A 144 21.74 13.30 24.26
CA ALA A 144 23.19 13.39 24.37
C ALA A 144 23.63 14.50 25.34
N SER A 145 22.96 15.66 25.32
CA SER A 145 23.22 16.75 26.26
C SER A 145 22.79 16.42 27.69
N LYS A 146 21.68 15.69 27.87
CA LYS A 146 21.30 15.18 29.21
C LYS A 146 22.28 14.15 29.74
N LEU A 147 22.79 13.26 28.89
CA LEU A 147 23.80 12.26 29.28
C LEU A 147 25.12 12.91 29.66
N SER A 148 25.55 13.96 28.95
CA SER A 148 26.78 14.68 29.30
C SER A 148 26.65 15.45 30.62
N GLN A 149 25.48 16.05 30.88
CA GLN A 149 25.18 16.68 32.18
C GLN A 149 25.17 15.68 33.34
N LEU A 150 24.55 14.51 33.16
CA LEU A 150 24.56 13.46 34.17
C LEU A 150 25.99 12.97 34.46
N LYS A 151 26.81 12.82 33.41
CA LYS A 151 28.21 12.43 33.54
C LYS A 151 29.05 13.47 34.29
N SER A 152 28.84 14.77 34.05
CA SER A 152 29.57 15.82 34.75
C SER A 152 29.15 15.93 36.22
N MET A 153 27.88 15.64 36.53
CA MET A 153 27.40 15.57 37.93
C MET A 153 28.04 14.39 38.66
N GLN A 154 28.12 13.21 38.02
CA GLN A 154 28.79 12.05 38.62
C GLN A 154 30.26 12.34 38.94
N SER A 155 31.01 12.93 37.99
CA SER A 155 32.42 13.28 38.24
C SER A 155 32.58 14.33 39.36
N HIS A 156 31.62 15.23 39.50
CA HIS A 156 31.64 16.23 40.57
C HIS A 156 31.42 15.58 41.95
N PHE A 157 30.54 14.56 42.03
CA PHE A 157 30.39 13.78 43.26
C PHE A 157 31.65 12.99 43.61
N GLU A 158 32.31 12.38 42.62
CA GLU A 158 33.57 11.64 42.81
C GLU A 158 34.70 12.56 43.32
N ASP A 159 34.90 13.74 42.72
CA ASP A 159 35.91 14.72 43.18
C ASP A 159 35.65 15.19 44.62
N VAL A 160 34.39 15.47 44.95
CA VAL A 160 33.99 15.87 46.30
C VAL A 160 34.25 14.75 47.30
N GLN A 161 33.88 13.50 47.00
CA GLN A 161 34.16 12.36 47.87
C GLN A 161 35.67 12.15 48.07
N GLN A 162 36.46 12.30 47.02
CA GLN A 162 37.92 12.17 47.09
C GLN A 162 38.55 13.26 47.97
N ARG A 163 38.08 14.51 47.86
CA ARG A 163 38.54 15.61 48.73
C ARG A 163 38.19 15.38 50.19
N TYR A 164 36.97 14.92 50.48
CA TYR A 164 36.58 14.58 51.86
C TYR A 164 37.48 13.51 52.44
N PHE A 165 37.75 12.44 51.68
CA PHE A 165 38.64 11.36 52.12
C PHE A 165 40.06 11.85 52.44
N LEU A 166 40.64 12.71 51.59
CA LEU A 166 41.96 13.29 51.80
C LEU A 166 42.01 14.19 53.04
N ILE A 167 40.99 15.03 53.27
CA ILE A 167 40.92 15.90 54.45
C ILE A 167 40.80 15.07 55.73
N THR A 168 39.95 14.04 55.74
CA THR A 168 39.87 13.14 56.91
C THR A 168 41.18 12.39 57.13
N SER A 169 41.84 11.91 56.08
CA SER A 169 43.13 11.22 56.20
C SER A 169 44.22 12.14 56.76
N LEU A 170 44.32 13.38 56.26
CA LEU A 170 45.25 14.39 56.76
C LEU A 170 44.95 14.80 58.21
N ALA A 171 43.66 14.90 58.58
CA ALA A 171 43.27 15.17 59.96
C ALA A 171 43.63 14.01 60.90
N TYR A 172 43.44 12.76 60.47
CA TYR A 172 43.86 11.57 61.22
C TYR A 172 45.39 11.48 61.35
N LEU A 173 46.14 11.78 60.29
CA LEU A 173 47.59 11.77 60.32
C LEU A 173 48.14 12.85 61.27
N ASN A 174 47.62 14.08 61.18
CA ASN A 174 47.99 15.17 62.08
C ASN A 174 47.65 14.87 63.54
N PHE A 175 46.52 14.22 63.80
CA PHE A 175 46.15 13.76 65.14
C PHE A 175 47.13 12.71 65.67
N VAL A 176 47.47 11.70 64.86
CA VAL A 176 48.43 10.64 65.22
C VAL A 176 49.87 11.16 65.39
N THR A 177 50.28 12.20 64.66
CA THR A 177 51.60 12.82 64.84
C THR A 177 51.62 13.74 66.05
N SER A 178 50.51 14.40 66.39
CA SER A 178 50.40 15.23 67.58
C SER A 178 50.44 14.43 68.88
N ASP A 179 50.01 13.16 68.86
CA ASP A 179 50.02 12.24 70.00
C ASP A 179 51.39 11.56 70.23
N LYS A 180 52.40 11.85 69.38
CA LYS A 180 53.77 11.33 69.49
C LYS A 180 54.80 12.38 69.93
N GLU A 181 54.41 13.64 70.06
CA GLU A 181 55.27 14.75 70.51
C GLU A 181 54.99 15.21 71.95
N GLU A 182 54.09 14.54 72.69
CA GLU A 182 53.96 14.61 74.17
C GLU A 182 54.76 13.48 74.85
#